data_AF-A0AAE2RCS0-F1
#
_entry.id   AF-A0AAE2RCS0-F1
#
_cell.length_a   1.000
_cell.length_b   1.000
_cell.length_c   1.000
_cell.angle_alpha   90.00
_cell.angle_beta   90.00
_cell.angle_gamma   90.00
#
_symmetry.space_group_name_H-M   'P 1'
#
loop_
_entity.id
_entity.type
_entity.pdbx_description
1 polymer ?
#
loop_
_entity_poly.entity_id
_entity_poly.type
_entity_poly.pdbx_seq_one_letter_code
_entity_poly.pdbx_strand_id
1 'polypeptide(L)'
;MSELEINDITKDFGSARVLHPVSLTVEKGEFVTILGPSGCGKSTLLRILMGISEASGGEIRLAGKRIDGLAPEARDIAMVFQSYALFPHMSVAKNLGFGLKMKNVPKDERARRIAHVLEICNLSALVDRMPRQLSGGQQQRVALARAIVMQPSLLLFDEPLSNLDAKLRDSLRHELVELHRRIGATSLYVTHDQAEAMAMSDRIVVMNGGQVVEIGTPLELYRSPKAAFTASFLGQTNLLSVKASGMDALLPWGQNVVLDRPAAGPMQISVRPENIGLERDENGTATVTSVSFMGANILYTADIGAVRIKISQSGGAIPIEMGSRVSLSFHDAVHLLEDQPSMEAA
;
A
#
# COMPACT_ATOMS: atom_id res chain seq x y z
N MET A 1 -19.12 -6.68 9.55
CA MET A 1 -18.58 -7.67 10.52
C MET A 1 -17.18 -8.01 10.08
N SER A 2 -16.24 -8.11 11.03
CA SER A 2 -14.85 -8.50 10.81
C SER A 2 -14.79 -9.93 10.24
N GLU A 3 -14.06 -10.09 9.14
CA GLU A 3 -13.73 -11.39 8.56
C GLU A 3 -12.38 -11.88 9.10
N LEU A 4 -11.41 -10.98 9.29
CA LEU A 4 -10.12 -11.26 9.91
C LEU A 4 -9.89 -10.34 11.11
N GLU A 5 -9.45 -10.92 12.22
CA GLU A 5 -9.00 -10.21 13.41
C GLU A 5 -7.61 -10.73 13.79
N ILE A 6 -6.66 -9.82 13.86
CA ILE A 6 -5.30 -10.04 14.35
C ILE A 6 -5.22 -9.24 15.65
N ASN A 7 -4.97 -9.92 16.76
CA ASN A 7 -4.94 -9.31 18.08
C ASN A 7 -3.55 -9.50 18.70
N ASP A 8 -2.80 -8.41 18.80
CA ASP A 8 -1.50 -8.30 19.44
C ASP A 8 -0.50 -9.38 19.00
N ILE A 9 -0.49 -9.70 17.70
CA ILE A 9 0.43 -10.69 17.17
C ILE A 9 1.86 -10.17 17.30
N THR A 10 2.69 -10.97 17.94
CA THR A 10 4.12 -10.70 18.14
C THR A 10 4.96 -11.80 17.53
N LYS A 11 6.20 -11.48 17.17
CA LYS A 11 7.16 -12.46 16.68
C LYS A 11 8.57 -12.11 17.12
N ASP A 12 9.15 -13.05 17.85
CA ASP A 12 10.53 -13.03 18.31
C ASP A 12 11.32 -14.15 17.59
N PHE A 13 12.55 -13.85 17.19
CA PHE A 13 13.55 -14.81 16.73
C PHE A 13 14.76 -14.75 17.66
N GLY A 14 14.83 -15.68 18.61
CA GLY A 14 15.78 -15.59 19.72
C GLY A 14 15.51 -14.35 20.57
N SER A 15 16.50 -13.47 20.70
CA SER A 15 16.36 -12.20 21.43
C SER A 15 15.82 -11.05 20.56
N ALA A 16 15.71 -11.22 19.25
CA ALA A 16 15.29 -10.15 18.34
C ALA A 16 13.77 -10.17 18.11
N ARG A 17 13.09 -9.10 18.53
CA ARG A 17 11.67 -8.87 18.21
C ARG A 17 11.53 -8.32 16.79
N VAL A 18 10.90 -9.10 15.92
CA VAL A 18 10.66 -8.75 14.51
C VAL A 18 9.25 -8.19 14.31
N LEU A 19 8.27 -8.67 15.07
CA LEU A 19 6.95 -8.05 15.14
C LEU A 19 6.67 -7.65 16.59
N HIS A 20 6.47 -6.36 16.79
CA HIS A 20 5.83 -5.82 17.99
C HIS A 20 4.33 -6.15 17.94
N PRO A 21 3.55 -5.94 19.01
CA PRO A 21 2.12 -6.25 18.99
C PRO A 21 1.42 -5.59 17.79
N VAL A 22 1.04 -6.42 16.80
CA VAL A 22 0.30 -6.00 15.62
C VAL A 22 -1.16 -6.37 15.82
N SER A 23 -2.02 -5.36 15.78
CA SER A 23 -3.47 -5.51 15.81
C SER A 23 -4.09 -4.96 14.53
N LEU A 24 -4.98 -5.73 13.90
CA LEU A 24 -5.63 -5.39 12.63
C LEU A 24 -6.97 -6.11 12.51
N THR A 25 -8.00 -5.38 12.10
CA THR A 25 -9.28 -5.94 11.68
C THR A 25 -9.52 -5.66 10.20
N VAL A 26 -9.94 -6.69 9.47
CA VAL A 26 -10.36 -6.62 8.08
C VAL A 26 -11.82 -7.03 7.97
N GLU A 27 -12.62 -6.18 7.35
CA GLU A 27 -14.04 -6.42 7.12
C GLU A 27 -14.27 -7.35 5.94
N LYS A 28 -15.42 -8.03 5.94
CA LYS A 28 -15.79 -8.91 4.84
C LYS A 28 -15.88 -8.14 3.51
N GLY A 29 -15.16 -8.61 2.50
CA GLY A 29 -15.11 -7.99 1.17
C GLY A 29 -14.11 -6.84 1.03
N GLU A 30 -13.46 -6.44 2.13
CA GLU A 30 -12.48 -5.35 2.15
C GLU A 30 -11.18 -5.75 1.46
N PHE A 31 -10.59 -4.81 0.71
CA PHE A 31 -9.23 -4.91 0.18
C PHE A 31 -8.28 -4.08 1.05
N VAL A 32 -7.53 -4.76 1.92
CA VAL A 32 -6.57 -4.12 2.82
C VAL A 32 -5.15 -4.34 2.33
N THR A 33 -4.36 -3.28 2.22
CA THR A 33 -2.94 -3.39 1.87
C THR A 33 -2.04 -3.15 3.08
N ILE A 34 -1.12 -4.07 3.35
CA ILE A 34 0.01 -3.84 4.25
C ILE A 34 1.17 -3.26 3.43
N LEU A 35 1.54 -2.04 3.77
CA LEU A 35 2.59 -1.28 3.10
C LEU A 35 3.68 -0.91 4.10
N GLY A 36 4.94 -0.98 3.68
CA GLY A 36 6.05 -0.55 4.51
C GLY A 36 7.41 -0.85 3.87
N PRO A 37 8.51 -0.34 4.43
CA PRO A 37 9.85 -0.59 3.91
C PRO A 37 10.23 -2.07 3.89
N SER A 38 11.28 -2.41 3.14
CA SER A 38 11.89 -3.74 3.21
C SER A 38 12.32 -4.05 4.65
N GLY A 39 12.02 -5.26 5.12
CA GLY A 39 12.38 -5.71 6.47
C GLY A 39 11.45 -5.25 7.60
N CYS A 40 10.37 -4.51 7.34
CA CYS A 40 9.46 -4.06 8.41
C CYS A 40 8.50 -5.15 8.95
N GLY A 41 8.63 -6.41 8.52
CA GLY A 41 7.88 -7.55 9.07
C GLY A 41 6.65 -8.01 8.27
N LYS A 42 6.32 -7.39 7.12
CA LYS A 42 5.14 -7.74 6.31
C LYS A 42 5.07 -9.23 5.94
N SER A 43 6.14 -9.77 5.33
CA SER A 43 6.20 -11.19 4.95
C SER A 43 6.23 -12.12 6.16
N THR A 44 6.75 -11.66 7.30
CA THR A 44 6.70 -12.41 8.57
C THR A 44 5.25 -12.53 9.04
N LEU A 45 4.49 -11.43 9.05
CA LEU A 45 3.07 -11.44 9.39
C LEU A 45 2.27 -12.32 8.44
N LEU A 46 2.54 -12.24 7.13
CA LEU A 46 1.90 -13.07 6.13
C LEU A 46 2.15 -14.58 6.36
N ARG A 47 3.40 -14.96 6.67
CA ARG A 47 3.76 -16.36 7.01
C ARG A 47 3.06 -16.84 8.28
N ILE A 48 2.87 -15.96 9.25
CA ILE A 48 2.11 -16.28 10.47
C ILE A 48 0.64 -16.51 10.15
N LEU A 49 0.02 -15.64 9.33
CA LEU A 49 -1.35 -15.82 8.87
C LEU A 49 -1.54 -17.14 8.12
N MET A 50 -0.58 -17.51 7.27
CA MET A 50 -0.57 -18.78 6.54
C MET A 50 -0.29 -20.02 7.40
N GLY A 51 0.15 -19.86 8.64
CA GLY A 51 0.55 -20.98 9.51
C GLY A 51 1.89 -21.61 9.14
N ILE A 52 2.68 -20.96 8.29
CA ILE A 52 4.04 -21.39 7.93
C ILE A 52 5.01 -21.07 9.07
N SER A 53 4.76 -19.99 9.80
CA SER A 53 5.51 -19.59 10.99
C SER A 53 4.56 -19.45 12.18
N GLU A 54 4.97 -19.91 13.35
CA GLU A 54 4.21 -19.68 14.59
C GLU A 54 4.42 -18.25 15.10
N ALA A 55 3.37 -17.63 15.64
CA ALA A 55 3.49 -16.38 16.39
C ALA A 55 4.15 -16.63 17.76
N SER A 56 4.81 -15.63 18.33
CA SER A 56 5.35 -15.70 19.70
C SER A 56 4.28 -15.39 20.76
N GLY A 57 3.22 -14.68 20.37
CA GLY A 57 2.10 -14.31 21.21
C GLY A 57 1.01 -13.61 20.40
N GLY A 58 -0.14 -13.37 21.02
CA GLY A 58 -1.35 -12.85 20.37
C GLY A 58 -2.28 -13.96 19.87
N GLU A 59 -3.33 -13.56 19.15
CA GLU A 59 -4.26 -14.51 18.52
C GLU A 59 -4.74 -14.03 17.16
N ILE A 60 -5.17 -14.97 16.31
CA ILE A 60 -5.73 -14.69 14.99
C ILE A 60 -7.09 -15.36 14.89
N ARG A 61 -8.11 -14.61 14.50
CA ARG A 61 -9.45 -15.13 14.21
C ARG A 61 -9.81 -14.87 12.74
N LEU A 62 -10.37 -15.88 12.10
CA LEU A 62 -10.88 -15.82 10.73
C LEU A 62 -12.33 -16.32 10.73
N ALA A 63 -13.25 -15.54 10.17
CA ALA A 63 -14.69 -15.80 10.20
C ALA A 63 -15.20 -16.14 11.62
N GLY A 64 -14.69 -15.41 12.63
CA GLY A 64 -15.01 -15.61 14.04
C GLY A 64 -14.35 -16.81 14.73
N LYS A 65 -13.61 -17.66 14.00
CA LYS A 65 -12.91 -18.84 14.54
C LYS A 65 -11.44 -18.54 14.79
N ARG A 66 -10.90 -18.96 15.93
CA ARG A 66 -9.47 -18.84 16.24
C ARG A 66 -8.65 -19.82 15.38
N ILE A 67 -7.60 -19.34 14.70
CA ILE A 67 -6.84 -20.13 13.71
C ILE A 67 -5.31 -20.21 13.97
N ASP A 68 -4.77 -19.51 14.96
CA ASP A 68 -3.32 -19.45 15.23
C ASP A 68 -2.67 -20.82 15.45
N GLY A 69 -3.37 -21.77 16.08
CA GLY A 69 -2.90 -23.14 16.29
C GLY A 69 -3.21 -24.12 15.15
N LEU A 70 -3.87 -23.69 14.07
CA LEU A 70 -4.19 -24.56 12.94
C LEU A 70 -3.01 -24.69 11.98
N ALA A 71 -2.82 -25.90 11.44
CA ALA A 71 -1.91 -26.16 10.33
C ALA A 71 -2.33 -25.38 9.07
N PRO A 72 -1.40 -25.02 8.16
CA PRO A 72 -1.69 -24.24 6.96
C PRO A 72 -2.89 -24.73 6.14
N GLU A 73 -3.00 -26.04 5.91
CA GLU A 73 -4.07 -26.67 5.12
C GLU A 73 -5.45 -26.62 5.78
N ALA A 74 -5.50 -26.41 7.10
CA ALA A 74 -6.73 -26.27 7.88
C ALA A 74 -7.19 -24.80 7.99
N ARG A 75 -6.37 -23.84 7.54
CA ARG A 75 -6.75 -22.43 7.49
C ARG A 75 -7.52 -22.16 6.21
N ASP A 76 -8.64 -21.47 6.32
CA ASP A 76 -9.50 -21.14 5.17
C ASP A 76 -8.99 -19.90 4.41
N ILE A 77 -7.71 -19.98 4.01
CA ILE A 77 -6.94 -18.92 3.38
C ILE A 77 -6.38 -19.45 2.06
N ALA A 78 -6.39 -18.64 1.01
CA ALA A 78 -5.63 -18.93 -0.20
C ALA A 78 -4.60 -17.84 -0.50
N MET A 79 -3.44 -18.25 -0.98
CA MET A 79 -2.30 -17.36 -1.25
C MET A 79 -1.99 -17.26 -2.73
N VAL A 80 -1.76 -16.04 -3.19
CA VAL A 80 -1.24 -15.70 -4.51
C VAL A 80 0.20 -15.21 -4.34
N PHE A 81 1.15 -16.02 -4.80
CA PHE A 81 2.59 -15.76 -4.67
C PHE A 81 3.11 -14.83 -5.78
N GLN A 82 4.17 -14.08 -5.47
CA GLN A 82 4.94 -13.25 -6.41
C GLN A 82 5.37 -13.98 -7.69
N SER A 83 5.78 -15.26 -7.60
CA SER A 83 6.21 -16.06 -8.76
C SER A 83 5.09 -16.88 -9.40
N TYR A 84 3.82 -16.62 -9.04
CA TYR A 84 2.60 -17.35 -9.41
C TYR A 84 2.53 -18.81 -8.93
N ALA A 85 3.68 -19.46 -8.74
CA ALA A 85 3.85 -20.83 -8.26
C ALA A 85 2.95 -21.84 -9.01
N LEU A 86 2.73 -21.66 -10.31
CA LEU A 86 1.93 -22.57 -11.13
C LEU A 86 2.64 -23.91 -11.31
N PHE A 87 1.88 -25.01 -11.38
CA PHE A 87 2.44 -26.32 -11.69
C PHE A 87 2.78 -26.37 -13.19
N PRO A 88 4.08 -26.39 -13.58
CA PRO A 88 4.50 -26.22 -14.97
C PRO A 88 4.10 -27.40 -15.87
N HIS A 89 3.87 -28.56 -15.24
CA HIS A 89 3.49 -29.82 -15.89
C HIS A 89 1.97 -30.06 -15.89
N MET A 90 1.17 -29.07 -15.50
CA MET A 90 -0.29 -29.14 -15.51
C MET A 90 -0.87 -28.05 -16.42
N SER A 91 -1.98 -28.34 -17.12
CA SER A 91 -2.73 -27.32 -17.86
C SER A 91 -3.43 -26.34 -16.91
N VAL A 92 -4.01 -25.26 -17.45
CA VAL A 92 -4.82 -24.31 -16.66
C VAL A 92 -5.93 -25.05 -15.89
N ALA A 93 -6.75 -25.87 -16.55
CA ALA A 93 -7.80 -26.65 -15.89
C ALA A 93 -7.26 -27.53 -14.74
N LYS A 94 -6.10 -28.18 -14.96
CA LYS A 94 -5.49 -29.04 -13.95
C LYS A 94 -4.92 -28.24 -12.78
N ASN A 95 -4.36 -27.06 -13.03
CA ASN A 95 -3.91 -26.14 -11.97
C ASN A 95 -5.08 -25.72 -11.07
N LEU A 96 -6.20 -25.30 -11.65
CA LEU A 96 -7.40 -24.91 -10.90
C LEU A 96 -8.02 -26.11 -10.16
N GLY A 97 -8.08 -27.28 -10.80
CA GLY A 97 -8.72 -28.45 -10.24
C GLY A 97 -7.92 -29.22 -9.19
N PHE A 98 -6.62 -28.93 -9.01
CA PHE A 98 -5.74 -29.70 -8.14
C PHE A 98 -6.17 -29.63 -6.67
N GLY A 99 -6.35 -28.44 -6.11
CA GLY A 99 -6.75 -28.26 -4.70
C GLY A 99 -8.12 -28.87 -4.40
N LEU A 100 -9.07 -28.73 -5.33
CA LEU A 100 -10.41 -29.33 -5.23
C LEU A 100 -10.35 -30.86 -5.21
N LYS A 101 -9.44 -31.47 -5.97
CA LYS A 101 -9.22 -32.94 -5.93
C LYS A 101 -8.65 -33.36 -4.58
N MET A 102 -7.68 -32.64 -4.04
CA MET A 102 -7.07 -32.95 -2.74
C MET A 102 -8.07 -32.82 -1.58
N LYS A 103 -9.00 -31.86 -1.65
CA LYS A 103 -10.11 -31.73 -0.68
C LYS A 103 -11.29 -32.68 -0.96
N ASN A 104 -11.14 -33.66 -1.87
CA ASN A 104 -12.20 -34.62 -2.24
C ASN A 104 -13.53 -33.96 -2.66
N VAL A 105 -13.48 -32.79 -3.28
CA VAL A 105 -14.69 -32.11 -3.78
C VAL A 105 -15.31 -32.96 -4.90
N PRO A 106 -16.65 -33.20 -4.87
CA PRO A 106 -17.35 -33.98 -5.89
C PRO A 106 -17.04 -33.52 -7.31
N LYS A 107 -17.01 -34.46 -8.25
CA LYS A 107 -16.57 -34.21 -9.65
C LYS A 107 -17.40 -33.11 -10.32
N ASP A 108 -18.72 -33.13 -10.14
CA ASP A 108 -19.64 -32.18 -10.79
C ASP A 108 -19.49 -30.78 -10.20
N GLU A 109 -19.38 -30.69 -8.87
CA GLU A 109 -19.13 -29.44 -8.17
C GLU A 109 -17.77 -28.84 -8.56
N ARG A 110 -16.73 -29.67 -8.68
CA ARG A 110 -15.43 -29.24 -9.16
C ARG A 110 -15.51 -28.69 -10.59
N ALA A 111 -16.22 -29.37 -11.49
CA ALA A 111 -16.39 -28.90 -12.87
C ALA A 111 -17.12 -27.54 -12.91
N ARG A 112 -18.18 -27.38 -12.11
CA ARG A 112 -18.94 -26.13 -11.99
C ARG A 112 -18.08 -24.97 -11.50
N ARG A 113 -17.32 -25.17 -10.41
CA ARG A 113 -16.44 -24.13 -9.85
C ARG A 113 -15.34 -23.73 -10.82
N ILE A 114 -14.70 -24.71 -11.48
CA ILE A 114 -13.67 -24.45 -12.48
C ILE A 114 -14.26 -23.63 -13.64
N ALA A 115 -15.40 -24.03 -14.19
CA ALA A 115 -16.04 -23.31 -15.30
C ALA A 115 -16.37 -21.86 -14.92
N HIS A 116 -16.96 -21.66 -13.74
CA HIS A 116 -17.30 -20.33 -13.23
C HIS A 116 -16.08 -19.41 -13.07
N VAL A 117 -14.99 -19.94 -12.49
CA VAL A 117 -13.76 -19.16 -12.30
C VAL A 117 -13.04 -18.89 -13.62
N LEU A 118 -13.05 -19.84 -14.56
CA LEU A 118 -12.50 -19.62 -15.91
C LEU A 118 -13.22 -18.47 -16.62
N GLU A 119 -14.53 -18.36 -16.46
CA GLU A 119 -15.33 -17.28 -17.03
C GLU A 119 -15.00 -15.91 -16.38
N ILE A 120 -15.04 -15.83 -15.05
CA ILE A 120 -14.77 -14.58 -14.32
C ILE A 120 -13.35 -14.07 -14.62
N CYS A 121 -12.36 -14.96 -14.63
CA CYS A 121 -10.96 -14.61 -14.91
C CYS A 121 -10.64 -14.50 -16.41
N ASN A 122 -11.62 -14.66 -17.31
CA ASN A 122 -11.43 -14.62 -18.77
C ASN A 122 -10.30 -15.57 -19.25
N LEU A 123 -10.38 -16.83 -18.81
CA LEU A 123 -9.44 -17.91 -19.10
C LEU A 123 -10.06 -19.05 -19.91
N SER A 124 -11.34 -18.97 -20.27
CA SER A 124 -12.08 -20.06 -20.95
C SER A 124 -11.38 -20.57 -22.22
N ALA A 125 -10.83 -19.67 -23.04
CA ALA A 125 -10.10 -20.04 -24.26
C ALA A 125 -8.70 -20.64 -24.01
N LEU A 126 -8.20 -20.60 -22.76
CA LEU A 126 -6.85 -21.00 -22.37
C LEU A 126 -6.83 -22.26 -21.49
N VAL A 127 -7.99 -22.89 -21.29
CA VAL A 127 -8.22 -24.00 -20.35
C VAL A 127 -7.24 -25.18 -20.50
N ASP A 128 -6.82 -25.49 -21.73
CA ASP A 128 -5.91 -26.60 -22.04
C ASP A 128 -4.44 -26.18 -22.18
N ARG A 129 -4.14 -24.88 -22.10
CA ARG A 129 -2.77 -24.36 -22.21
C ARG A 129 -1.95 -24.73 -20.97
N MET A 130 -0.65 -24.93 -21.18
CA MET A 130 0.34 -25.07 -20.13
C MET A 130 0.91 -23.70 -19.74
N PRO A 131 1.39 -23.49 -18.50
CA PRO A 131 1.92 -22.20 -18.05
C PRO A 131 2.95 -21.56 -19.00
N ARG A 132 3.85 -22.36 -19.58
CA ARG A 132 4.85 -21.90 -20.57
C ARG A 132 4.27 -21.32 -21.88
N GLN A 133 2.98 -21.52 -22.14
CA GLN A 133 2.28 -21.03 -23.32
C GLN A 133 1.48 -19.75 -23.03
N LEU A 134 1.58 -19.22 -21.81
CA LEU A 134 0.83 -18.08 -21.31
C LEU A 134 1.76 -16.87 -21.11
N SER A 135 1.25 -15.69 -21.43
CA SER A 135 1.88 -14.42 -21.01
C SER A 135 1.89 -14.25 -19.49
N GLY A 136 2.71 -13.34 -18.95
CA GLY A 136 2.77 -13.06 -17.51
C GLY A 136 1.41 -12.72 -16.90
N GLY A 137 0.65 -11.82 -17.53
CA GLY A 137 -0.70 -11.48 -17.08
C GLY A 137 -1.67 -12.66 -17.11
N GLN A 138 -1.60 -13.52 -18.12
CA GLN A 138 -2.39 -14.76 -18.15
C GLN A 138 -1.98 -15.73 -17.04
N GLN A 139 -0.69 -15.89 -16.75
CA GLN A 139 -0.23 -16.73 -15.63
C GLN A 139 -0.72 -16.18 -14.28
N GLN A 140 -0.71 -14.86 -14.09
CA GLN A 140 -1.26 -14.24 -12.90
C GLN A 140 -2.76 -14.53 -12.75
N ARG A 141 -3.55 -14.36 -13.83
CA ARG A 141 -4.98 -14.70 -13.81
C ARG A 141 -5.19 -16.18 -13.46
N VAL A 142 -4.35 -17.09 -13.96
CA VAL A 142 -4.42 -18.51 -13.58
C VAL A 142 -4.08 -18.73 -12.11
N ALA A 143 -3.08 -18.03 -11.55
CA ALA A 143 -2.72 -18.15 -10.15
C ALA A 143 -3.84 -17.64 -9.23
N LEU A 144 -4.45 -16.52 -9.59
CA LEU A 144 -5.60 -15.96 -8.90
C LEU A 144 -6.82 -16.87 -9.01
N ALA A 145 -7.14 -17.35 -10.22
CA ALA A 145 -8.19 -18.33 -10.45
C ALA A 145 -8.01 -19.59 -9.58
N ARG A 146 -6.78 -20.10 -9.46
CA ARG A 146 -6.46 -21.23 -8.58
C ARG A 146 -6.72 -20.93 -7.11
N ALA A 147 -6.50 -19.70 -6.64
CA ALA A 147 -6.80 -19.31 -5.28
C ALA A 147 -8.33 -19.20 -5.04
N ILE A 148 -9.05 -18.55 -5.96
CA ILE A 148 -10.49 -18.27 -5.81
C ILE A 148 -11.36 -19.52 -5.97
N VAL A 149 -10.94 -20.49 -6.78
CA VAL A 149 -11.73 -21.71 -7.02
C VAL A 149 -11.97 -22.51 -5.72
N MET A 150 -11.13 -22.29 -4.71
CA MET A 150 -11.27 -22.87 -3.38
C MET A 150 -12.34 -22.17 -2.52
N GLN A 151 -12.80 -20.98 -2.92
CA GLN A 151 -13.73 -20.10 -2.20
C GLN A 151 -13.29 -19.84 -0.74
N PRO A 152 -12.05 -19.35 -0.53
CA PRO A 152 -11.54 -19.10 0.81
C PRO A 152 -12.23 -17.88 1.44
N SER A 153 -12.26 -17.84 2.78
CA SER A 153 -12.69 -16.67 3.54
C SER A 153 -11.72 -15.48 3.39
N LEU A 154 -10.42 -15.75 3.14
CA LEU A 154 -9.40 -14.71 2.95
C LEU A 154 -8.45 -15.04 1.78
N LEU A 155 -8.23 -14.06 0.92
CA LEU A 155 -7.19 -14.05 -0.10
C LEU A 155 -5.97 -13.27 0.39
N LEU A 156 -4.80 -13.89 0.31
CA LEU A 156 -3.52 -13.26 0.60
C LEU A 156 -2.72 -13.05 -0.68
N PHE A 157 -2.18 -11.85 -0.85
CA PHE A 157 -1.30 -11.50 -1.97
C PHE A 157 0.07 -11.07 -1.44
N ASP A 158 1.13 -11.73 -1.90
CA ASP A 158 2.51 -11.40 -1.54
C ASP A 158 3.24 -10.84 -2.75
N GLU A 159 3.30 -9.51 -2.83
CA GLU A 159 3.90 -8.72 -3.91
C GLU A 159 3.62 -9.28 -5.32
N PRO A 160 2.35 -9.57 -5.69
CA PRO A 160 2.03 -10.32 -6.91
C PRO A 160 2.40 -9.58 -8.22
N LEU A 161 2.71 -8.29 -8.14
CA LEU A 161 2.99 -7.41 -9.27
C LEU A 161 4.46 -6.94 -9.36
N SER A 162 5.32 -7.27 -8.40
CA SER A 162 6.65 -6.65 -8.27
C SER A 162 7.66 -7.06 -9.36
N ASN A 163 7.46 -8.21 -10.01
CA ASN A 163 8.36 -8.72 -11.06
C ASN A 163 7.97 -8.29 -12.49
N LEU A 164 7.04 -7.35 -12.63
CA LEU A 164 6.47 -6.95 -13.92
C LEU A 164 6.96 -5.58 -14.37
N ASP A 165 7.05 -5.38 -15.69
CA ASP A 165 7.33 -4.07 -16.25
C ASP A 165 6.20 -3.07 -15.93
N ALA A 166 6.52 -1.78 -15.96
CA ALA A 166 5.61 -0.73 -15.51
C ALA A 166 4.25 -0.72 -16.23
N LYS A 167 4.22 -0.99 -17.55
CA LYS A 167 2.99 -0.93 -18.36
C LYS A 167 2.10 -2.14 -18.07
N LEU A 168 2.69 -3.33 -18.02
CA LEU A 168 1.95 -4.55 -17.69
C LEU A 168 1.44 -4.50 -16.25
N ARG A 169 2.27 -4.01 -15.31
CA ARG A 169 1.90 -3.80 -13.91
C ARG A 169 0.70 -2.88 -13.74
N ASP A 170 0.68 -1.75 -14.44
CA ASP A 170 -0.44 -0.81 -14.37
C ASP A 170 -1.76 -1.43 -14.88
N SER A 171 -1.72 -2.12 -16.02
CA SER A 171 -2.87 -2.85 -16.55
C SER A 171 -3.39 -3.90 -15.56
N LEU A 172 -2.49 -4.72 -15.00
CA LEU A 172 -2.87 -5.80 -14.10
C LEU A 172 -3.35 -5.30 -12.74
N ARG A 173 -2.89 -4.12 -12.30
CA ARG A 173 -3.40 -3.46 -11.11
C ARG A 173 -4.90 -3.19 -11.22
N HIS A 174 -5.32 -2.57 -12.32
CA HIS A 174 -6.73 -2.27 -12.58
C HIS A 174 -7.57 -3.55 -12.67
N GLU A 175 -7.06 -4.55 -13.38
CA GLU A 175 -7.73 -5.86 -13.49
C GLU A 175 -7.90 -6.55 -12.14
N LEU A 176 -6.90 -6.49 -11.25
CA LEU A 176 -6.99 -7.12 -9.93
C LEU A 176 -8.10 -6.50 -9.08
N VAL A 177 -8.22 -5.16 -9.08
CA VAL A 177 -9.25 -4.44 -8.34
C VAL A 177 -10.64 -4.77 -8.88
N GLU A 178 -10.80 -4.78 -10.21
CA GLU A 178 -12.07 -5.15 -10.84
C GLU A 178 -12.45 -6.60 -10.50
N LEU A 179 -11.48 -7.51 -10.58
CA LEU A 179 -11.69 -8.92 -10.29
C LEU A 179 -12.05 -9.14 -8.82
N HIS A 180 -11.35 -8.50 -7.88
CA HIS A 180 -11.71 -8.50 -6.45
C HIS A 180 -13.16 -8.08 -6.23
N ARG A 181 -13.57 -6.95 -6.82
CA ARG A 181 -14.95 -6.44 -6.72
C ARG A 181 -15.98 -7.42 -7.28
N ARG A 182 -15.67 -8.09 -8.39
CA ARG A 182 -16.57 -9.10 -8.99
C ARG A 182 -16.70 -10.37 -8.15
N ILE A 183 -15.64 -10.75 -7.43
CA ILE A 183 -15.63 -11.95 -6.57
C ILE A 183 -16.25 -11.65 -5.20
N GLY A 184 -16.05 -10.44 -4.67
CA GLY A 184 -16.47 -10.07 -3.31
C GLY A 184 -15.68 -10.78 -2.22
N ALA A 185 -14.44 -11.19 -2.51
CA ALA A 185 -13.56 -11.82 -1.54
C ALA A 185 -13.04 -10.81 -0.52
N THR A 186 -12.62 -11.26 0.66
CA THR A 186 -11.82 -10.44 1.58
C THR A 186 -10.34 -10.63 1.22
N SER A 187 -9.60 -9.54 1.10
CA SER A 187 -8.23 -9.56 0.57
C SER A 187 -7.26 -8.80 1.47
N LEU A 188 -6.10 -9.42 1.74
CA LEU A 188 -4.95 -8.76 2.34
C LEU A 188 -3.78 -8.80 1.35
N TYR A 189 -3.33 -7.61 0.97
CA TYR A 189 -2.31 -7.41 -0.07
C TYR A 189 -1.03 -6.88 0.56
N VAL A 190 0.12 -7.48 0.26
CA VAL A 190 1.42 -6.99 0.72
C VAL A 190 2.18 -6.41 -0.46
N THR A 191 2.69 -5.20 -0.29
CA THR A 191 3.56 -4.56 -1.27
C THR A 191 4.51 -3.58 -0.60
N HIS A 192 5.53 -3.17 -1.35
CA HIS A 192 6.37 -2.01 -1.05
C HIS A 192 6.09 -0.85 -2.02
N ASP A 193 5.23 -1.05 -3.02
CA ASP A 193 4.86 -0.03 -4.00
C ASP A 193 3.68 0.82 -3.48
N GLN A 194 3.93 2.11 -3.30
CA GLN A 194 2.95 3.06 -2.79
C GLN A 194 1.80 3.29 -3.77
N ALA A 195 2.08 3.29 -5.08
CA ALA A 195 1.05 3.52 -6.09
C ALA A 195 0.07 2.34 -6.15
N GLU A 196 0.55 1.10 -5.92
CA GLU A 196 -0.33 -0.05 -5.72
C GLU A 196 -1.25 0.13 -4.51
N ALA A 197 -0.68 0.43 -3.34
CA ALA A 197 -1.46 0.61 -2.12
C ALA A 197 -2.50 1.73 -2.28
N MET A 198 -2.12 2.85 -2.89
CA MET A 198 -3.01 4.00 -3.08
C MET A 198 -4.16 3.74 -4.04
N ALA A 199 -3.90 3.01 -5.14
CA ALA A 199 -4.90 2.83 -6.20
C ALA A 199 -5.87 1.67 -5.95
N MET A 200 -5.51 0.71 -5.09
CA MET A 200 -6.22 -0.56 -4.98
C MET A 200 -7.00 -0.74 -3.68
N SER A 201 -6.57 -0.08 -2.62
CA SER A 201 -6.98 -0.45 -1.26
C SER A 201 -8.16 0.35 -0.78
N ASP A 202 -9.06 -0.31 -0.05
CA ASP A 202 -10.05 0.38 0.78
C ASP A 202 -9.34 1.00 1.99
N ARG A 203 -8.40 0.24 2.59
CA ARG A 203 -7.55 0.69 3.71
C ARG A 203 -6.10 0.23 3.54
N ILE A 204 -5.17 1.05 4.00
CA ILE A 204 -3.74 0.75 4.05
C ILE A 204 -3.30 0.67 5.51
N VAL A 205 -2.50 -0.35 5.81
CA VAL A 205 -1.80 -0.54 7.08
C VAL A 205 -0.34 -0.19 6.83
N VAL A 206 0.10 0.95 7.36
CA VAL A 206 1.49 1.41 7.24
C VAL A 206 2.31 0.77 8.35
N MET A 207 3.34 0.00 7.98
CA MET A 207 4.24 -0.68 8.90
C MET A 207 5.66 -0.12 8.84
N ASN A 208 6.27 0.09 10.00
CA ASN A 208 7.68 0.44 10.15
C ASN A 208 8.30 -0.33 11.31
N GLY A 209 9.50 -0.88 11.14
CA GLY A 209 10.22 -1.55 12.24
C GLY A 209 9.43 -2.63 12.99
N GLY A 210 8.55 -3.38 12.31
CA GLY A 210 7.73 -4.42 12.96
C GLY A 210 6.51 -3.89 13.71
N GLN A 211 6.18 -2.60 13.59
CA GLN A 211 5.03 -1.94 14.22
C GLN A 211 4.07 -1.41 13.16
N VAL A 212 2.78 -1.38 13.48
CA VAL A 212 1.79 -0.60 12.74
C VAL A 212 1.94 0.85 13.17
N VAL A 213 2.25 1.72 12.21
CA VAL A 213 2.37 3.17 12.43
C VAL A 213 1.00 3.82 12.31
N GLU A 214 0.27 3.50 11.26
CA GLU A 214 -1.01 4.12 10.96
C GLU A 214 -1.88 3.21 10.10
N ILE A 215 -3.20 3.34 10.26
CA ILE A 215 -4.19 2.65 9.44
C ILE A 215 -5.24 3.68 9.02
N GLY A 216 -5.55 3.72 7.73
CA GLY A 216 -6.56 4.62 7.19
C GLY A 216 -6.84 4.34 5.72
N THR A 217 -7.78 5.08 5.15
CA THR A 217 -7.98 5.07 3.70
C THR A 217 -6.78 5.68 2.98
N PRO A 218 -6.55 5.36 1.69
CA PRO A 218 -5.49 6.00 0.89
C PRO A 218 -5.52 7.53 0.97
N LEU A 219 -6.73 8.12 0.89
CA LEU A 219 -6.90 9.58 0.89
C LEU A 219 -6.53 10.19 2.24
N GLU A 220 -6.98 9.59 3.35
CA GLU A 220 -6.67 10.06 4.71
C GLU A 220 -5.16 10.00 4.97
N LEU A 221 -4.52 8.86 4.68
CA LEU A 221 -3.09 8.70 4.94
C LEU A 221 -2.22 9.59 4.03
N TYR A 222 -2.71 9.97 2.86
CA TYR A 222 -2.01 10.89 1.98
C TYR A 222 -2.20 12.36 2.40
N ARG A 223 -3.44 12.79 2.65
CA ARG A 223 -3.77 14.20 2.90
C ARG A 223 -3.62 14.62 4.36
N SER A 224 -3.92 13.72 5.29
CA SER A 224 -3.96 14.00 6.73
C SER A 224 -3.26 12.91 7.54
N PRO A 225 -1.99 12.58 7.22
CA PRO A 225 -1.22 11.58 7.97
C PRO A 225 -0.97 12.04 9.41
N LYS A 226 -1.29 11.21 10.39
CA LYS A 226 -1.03 11.52 11.80
C LYS A 226 0.46 11.50 12.12
N ALA A 227 1.19 10.54 11.55
CA ALA A 227 2.59 10.31 11.84
C ALA A 227 3.54 10.92 10.77
N ALA A 228 4.66 11.47 11.22
CA ALA A 228 5.69 12.04 10.34
C ALA A 228 6.28 10.99 9.38
N PHE A 229 6.39 9.75 9.86
CA PHE A 229 6.80 8.61 9.04
C PHE A 229 5.80 8.36 7.91
N THR A 230 4.50 8.28 8.20
CA THR A 230 3.45 8.10 7.17
C THR A 230 3.51 9.22 6.14
N ALA A 231 3.60 10.48 6.59
CA ALA A 231 3.69 11.65 5.73
C ALA A 231 4.88 11.57 4.74
N SER A 232 6.05 11.20 5.25
CA SER A 232 7.29 11.11 4.47
C SER A 232 7.38 9.85 3.61
N PHE A 233 6.72 8.78 4.03
CA PHE A 233 6.76 7.49 3.36
C PHE A 233 5.76 7.42 2.22
N LEU A 234 4.60 8.08 2.32
CA LEU A 234 3.57 8.08 1.28
C LEU A 234 3.70 9.31 0.38
N GLY A 235 4.45 9.17 -0.71
CA GLY A 235 4.75 10.25 -1.65
C GLY A 235 5.77 11.26 -1.10
N GLN A 236 5.93 12.39 -1.81
CA GLN A 236 6.79 13.47 -1.36
C GLN A 236 6.04 14.38 -0.37
N THR A 237 6.77 14.91 0.61
CA THR A 237 6.26 15.94 1.53
C THR A 237 7.38 16.89 1.94
N ASN A 238 7.01 18.08 2.39
CA ASN A 238 7.86 19.00 3.11
C ASN A 238 7.47 18.95 4.59
N LEU A 239 8.38 18.45 5.43
CA LEU A 239 8.23 18.54 6.88
C LEU A 239 8.88 19.84 7.36
N LEU A 240 8.09 20.70 7.99
CA LEU A 240 8.57 22.02 8.45
C LEU A 240 8.30 22.18 9.94
N SER A 241 9.32 22.65 10.67
CA SER A 241 9.15 23.08 12.05
C SER A 241 8.59 24.50 12.07
N VAL A 242 7.49 24.70 12.78
CA VAL A 242 6.76 25.97 12.84
C VAL A 242 6.44 26.37 14.27
N LYS A 243 6.15 27.66 14.47
CA LYS A 243 5.59 28.15 15.73
C LYS A 243 4.10 28.44 15.53
N ALA A 244 3.24 27.60 16.10
CA ALA A 244 1.79 27.71 16.02
C ALA A 244 1.22 28.66 17.08
N SER A 245 0.16 29.38 16.72
CA SER A 245 -0.62 30.25 17.60
C SER A 245 -2.07 30.30 17.13
N GLY A 246 -2.92 29.45 17.71
CA GLY A 246 -4.31 29.33 17.27
C GLY A 246 -4.37 28.61 15.93
N MET A 247 -5.03 29.23 14.93
CA MET A 247 -5.12 28.69 13.57
C MET A 247 -3.93 29.09 12.68
N ASP A 248 -3.02 29.92 13.18
CA ASP A 248 -1.90 30.44 12.41
C ASP A 248 -0.58 29.77 12.83
N ALA A 249 0.35 29.64 11.88
CA ALA A 249 1.70 29.20 12.15
C ALA A 249 2.74 29.99 11.35
N LEU A 250 3.83 30.36 12.03
CA LEU A 250 4.95 31.06 11.41
C LEU A 250 5.97 30.04 10.86
N LEU A 251 6.19 30.10 9.54
CA LEU A 251 7.23 29.32 8.86
C LEU A 251 8.64 29.84 9.22
N PRO A 252 9.71 29.03 9.05
CA PRO A 252 11.07 29.41 9.43
C PRO A 252 11.60 30.71 8.79
N TRP A 253 11.05 31.10 7.64
CA TRP A 253 11.41 32.33 6.92
C TRP A 253 10.45 33.50 7.17
N GLY A 254 9.54 33.38 8.14
CA GLY A 254 8.67 34.48 8.59
C GLY A 254 7.34 34.62 7.84
N GLN A 255 7.03 33.74 6.88
CA GLN A 255 5.71 33.69 6.23
C GLN A 255 4.69 33.03 7.16
N ASN A 256 3.47 33.59 7.24
CA ASN A 256 2.38 33.01 8.01
C ASN A 256 1.57 32.02 7.14
N VAL A 257 1.13 30.91 7.74
CA VAL A 257 0.24 29.93 7.11
C VAL A 257 -0.92 29.57 8.03
N VAL A 258 -2.02 29.12 7.44
CA VAL A 258 -3.21 28.64 8.18
C VAL A 258 -3.06 27.14 8.42
N LEU A 259 -3.28 26.70 9.66
CA LEU A 259 -3.32 25.29 10.06
C LEU A 259 -4.71 24.70 9.82
N ASP A 260 -4.77 23.38 9.66
CA ASP A 260 -6.04 22.64 9.55
C ASP A 260 -6.76 22.45 10.90
N ARG A 261 -6.05 22.63 12.01
CA ARG A 261 -6.59 22.61 13.38
C ARG A 261 -5.80 23.53 14.31
N PRO A 262 -6.41 24.03 15.40
CA PRO A 262 -5.75 24.97 16.29
C PRO A 262 -4.63 24.32 17.09
N ALA A 263 -3.53 25.04 17.25
CA ALA A 263 -2.37 24.59 18.01
C ALA A 263 -1.57 25.74 18.63
N ALA A 264 -0.66 25.41 19.56
CA ALA A 264 0.17 26.40 20.24
C ALA A 264 1.58 25.86 20.48
N GLY A 265 2.59 26.69 20.18
CA GLY A 265 3.99 26.37 20.43
C GLY A 265 4.72 25.74 19.24
N PRO A 266 5.93 25.19 19.47
CA PRO A 266 6.73 24.57 18.42
C PRO A 266 6.11 23.24 17.98
N MET A 267 5.85 23.10 16.68
CA MET A 267 5.21 21.92 16.09
C MET A 267 5.81 21.57 14.74
N GLN A 268 5.46 20.39 14.22
CA GLN A 268 5.81 19.96 12.87
C GLN A 268 4.56 19.93 12.00
N ILE A 269 4.67 20.46 10.80
CA ILE A 269 3.63 20.41 9.76
C ILE A 269 4.12 19.60 8.56
N SER A 270 3.16 19.06 7.81
CA SER A 270 3.39 18.39 6.53
C SER A 270 2.72 19.18 5.42
N VAL A 271 3.50 19.62 4.43
CA VAL A 271 3.00 20.29 3.23
C VAL A 271 3.37 19.47 2.01
N ARG A 272 2.35 18.99 1.28
CA ARG A 272 2.55 18.27 0.03
C ARG A 272 3.11 19.22 -1.06
N PRO A 273 4.08 18.80 -1.88
CA PRO A 273 4.66 19.65 -2.92
C PRO A 273 3.63 20.26 -3.88
N GLU A 274 2.57 19.53 -4.20
CA GLU A 274 1.48 19.96 -5.08
C GLU A 274 0.54 21.00 -4.43
N ASN A 275 0.63 21.21 -3.11
CA ASN A 275 -0.13 22.23 -2.39
C ASN A 275 0.64 23.56 -2.24
N ILE A 276 1.85 23.64 -2.81
CA ILE A 276 2.69 24.85 -2.80
C ILE A 276 2.63 25.49 -4.19
N GLY A 277 2.06 26.70 -4.26
CA GLY A 277 2.15 27.52 -5.45
C GLY A 277 3.56 28.08 -5.62
N LEU A 278 3.99 28.18 -6.88
CA LEU A 278 5.31 28.65 -7.28
C LEU A 278 5.15 29.57 -8.48
N GLU A 279 5.56 30.82 -8.33
CA GLU A 279 5.49 31.82 -9.38
C GLU A 279 6.81 32.57 -9.49
N ARG A 280 7.16 32.98 -10.72
CA ARG A 280 8.37 33.78 -10.95
C ARG A 280 8.18 35.17 -10.39
N ASP A 281 9.09 35.58 -9.50
CA ASP A 281 9.08 36.89 -8.87
C ASP A 281 10.52 37.35 -8.62
N GLU A 282 10.94 38.45 -9.23
CA GLU A 282 12.28 39.02 -9.06
C GLU A 282 12.54 39.48 -7.61
N ASN A 283 11.47 39.79 -6.87
CA ASN A 283 11.50 40.13 -5.45
C ASN A 283 11.25 38.91 -4.55
N GLY A 284 11.06 37.73 -5.15
CA GLY A 284 10.81 36.48 -4.46
C GLY A 284 11.91 36.12 -3.47
N THR A 285 11.52 35.54 -2.34
CA THR A 285 12.41 35.17 -1.24
C THR A 285 13.06 33.80 -1.42
N ALA A 286 12.57 33.00 -2.37
CA ALA A 286 13.09 31.68 -2.68
C ALA A 286 13.83 31.68 -4.04
N THR A 287 14.79 30.77 -4.19
CA THR A 287 15.55 30.58 -5.43
C THR A 287 15.44 29.13 -5.88
N VAL A 288 15.08 28.91 -7.15
CA VAL A 288 15.00 27.55 -7.73
C VAL A 288 16.40 26.95 -7.86
N THR A 289 16.64 25.81 -7.23
CA THR A 289 17.93 25.10 -7.26
C THR A 289 17.90 23.82 -8.07
N SER A 290 16.71 23.27 -8.34
CA SER A 290 16.55 22.11 -9.23
C SER A 290 15.20 22.13 -9.93
N VAL A 291 15.19 21.65 -11.18
CA VAL A 291 14.00 21.50 -12.02
C VAL A 291 14.07 20.12 -12.67
N SER A 292 13.00 19.33 -12.51
CA SER A 292 12.87 18.02 -13.12
C SER A 292 11.52 17.90 -13.81
N PHE A 293 11.53 17.85 -15.15
CA PHE A 293 10.31 17.60 -15.93
C PHE A 293 10.01 16.10 -15.96
N MET A 294 8.83 15.71 -15.50
CA MET A 294 8.39 14.32 -15.38
C MET A 294 7.15 14.02 -16.23
N GLY A 295 6.92 14.78 -17.30
CA GLY A 295 5.76 14.62 -18.17
C GLY A 295 4.53 15.32 -17.60
N ALA A 296 3.73 14.61 -16.80
CA ALA A 296 2.50 15.17 -16.22
C ALA A 296 2.75 16.21 -15.13
N ASN A 297 3.93 16.18 -14.51
CA ASN A 297 4.33 17.08 -13.43
C ASN A 297 5.74 17.64 -13.69
N ILE A 298 6.02 18.82 -13.14
CA ILE A 298 7.36 19.35 -12.96
C ILE A 298 7.64 19.38 -11.46
N LEU A 299 8.75 18.78 -11.05
CA LEU A 299 9.25 18.86 -9.69
C LEU A 299 10.31 19.94 -9.59
N TYR A 300 10.13 20.83 -8.63
CA TYR A 300 11.07 21.89 -8.29
C TYR A 300 11.66 21.62 -6.91
N THR A 301 12.91 22.04 -6.75
CA THR A 301 13.49 22.30 -5.45
C THR A 301 13.85 23.78 -5.39
N ALA A 302 13.43 24.46 -4.33
CA ALA A 302 13.75 25.86 -4.08
C ALA A 302 14.33 26.03 -2.68
N ASP A 303 15.36 26.88 -2.55
CA ASP A 303 15.97 27.23 -1.28
C ASP A 303 15.42 28.59 -0.83
N ILE A 304 14.97 28.68 0.43
CA ILE A 304 14.50 29.90 1.10
C ILE A 304 15.23 30.05 2.43
N GLY A 305 16.19 30.98 2.48
CA GLY A 305 17.15 31.05 3.59
C GLY A 305 17.94 29.73 3.70
N ALA A 306 17.84 29.06 4.85
CA ALA A 306 18.48 27.76 5.10
C ALA A 306 17.55 26.55 4.84
N VAL A 307 16.30 26.78 4.44
CA VAL A 307 15.31 25.72 4.25
C VAL A 307 15.19 25.36 2.77
N ARG A 308 15.11 24.06 2.48
CA ARG A 308 14.87 23.53 1.15
C ARG A 308 13.44 23.01 1.03
N ILE A 309 12.73 23.45 -0.01
CA ILE A 309 11.34 23.11 -0.27
C ILE A 309 11.21 22.39 -1.61
N LYS A 310 10.47 21.29 -1.62
CA LYS A 310 10.05 20.55 -2.82
C LYS A 310 8.67 21.01 -3.24
N ILE A 311 8.48 21.25 -4.53
CA ILE A 311 7.23 21.78 -5.08
C ILE A 311 6.88 20.97 -6.33
N SER A 312 5.60 20.70 -6.56
CA SER A 312 5.13 20.03 -7.77
C SER A 312 4.11 20.91 -8.48
N GLN A 313 4.35 21.17 -9.76
CA GLN A 313 3.37 21.84 -10.63
C GLN A 313 2.97 20.95 -11.79
N SER A 314 1.86 21.29 -12.43
CA SER A 314 1.42 20.62 -13.66
C SER A 314 2.49 20.75 -14.76
N GLY A 315 2.77 19.65 -15.45
CA GLY A 315 3.71 19.60 -16.57
C GLY A 315 3.20 20.25 -17.85
N GLY A 316 1.95 20.73 -17.86
CA GLY A 316 1.45 21.60 -18.94
C GLY A 316 2.00 23.02 -18.90
N ALA A 317 2.62 23.43 -17.79
CA ALA A 317 3.25 24.74 -17.65
C ALA A 317 4.65 24.76 -18.28
N ILE A 318 5.09 25.96 -18.72
CA ILE A 318 6.49 26.17 -19.11
C ILE A 318 7.35 26.12 -17.84
N PRO A 319 8.40 25.28 -17.78
CA PRO A 319 9.21 25.19 -16.57
C PRO A 319 9.92 26.50 -16.24
N ILE A 320 9.81 26.95 -14.99
CA ILE A 320 10.67 28.01 -14.45
C ILE A 320 12.12 27.53 -14.42
N GLU A 321 13.05 28.36 -14.89
CA GLU A 321 14.47 28.02 -14.98
C GLU A 321 15.16 27.98 -13.62
N MET A 322 16.12 27.06 -13.49
CA MET A 322 17.04 27.01 -12.35
C MET A 322 17.77 28.36 -12.18
N GLY A 323 17.91 28.82 -10.94
CA GLY A 323 18.48 30.12 -10.59
C GLY A 323 17.45 31.27 -10.57
N SER A 324 16.22 31.05 -11.05
CA SER A 324 15.16 32.06 -10.97
C SER A 324 14.76 32.31 -9.51
N ARG A 325 14.49 33.59 -9.20
CA ARG A 325 13.82 33.98 -7.97
C ARG A 325 12.32 33.79 -8.10
N VAL A 326 11.70 33.32 -7.02
CA VAL A 326 10.31 32.86 -7.01
C VAL A 326 9.62 33.19 -5.68
N SER A 327 8.32 33.41 -5.76
CA SER A 327 7.43 33.52 -4.60
C SER A 327 6.72 32.19 -4.36
N LEU A 328 6.54 31.84 -3.07
CA LEU A 328 5.85 30.62 -2.64
C LEU A 328 4.51 30.96 -1.98
N SER A 329 3.44 30.29 -2.39
CA SER A 329 2.11 30.43 -1.81
C SER A 329 1.61 29.10 -1.25
N PHE A 330 0.91 29.15 -0.12
CA PHE A 330 0.28 27.99 0.53
C PHE A 330 -1.22 28.24 0.48
N HIS A 331 -1.90 27.61 -0.48
CA HIS A 331 -3.29 27.94 -0.80
C HIS A 331 -4.31 27.27 0.13
N ASP A 332 -3.98 26.09 0.63
CA ASP A 332 -4.81 25.31 1.53
C ASP A 332 -4.29 25.35 2.96
N ALA A 333 -5.16 25.01 3.91
CA ALA A 333 -4.76 24.79 5.29
C ALA A 333 -3.71 23.69 5.36
N VAL A 334 -2.64 23.96 6.11
CA VAL A 334 -1.51 23.06 6.23
C VAL A 334 -1.76 22.03 7.34
N HIS A 335 -1.43 20.77 7.05
CA HIS A 335 -1.68 19.67 7.97
C HIS A 335 -0.68 19.64 9.13
N LEU A 336 -1.22 19.62 10.36
CA LEU A 336 -0.46 19.49 11.59
C LEU A 336 -0.25 18.02 11.99
N LEU A 337 1.00 17.59 12.10
CA LEU A 337 1.34 16.23 12.54
C LEU A 337 1.10 16.05 14.04
N GLU A 338 0.75 14.82 14.45
CA GLU A 338 0.54 14.47 15.86
C GLU A 338 1.84 14.15 16.58
N ASP A 339 2.87 13.70 15.86
CA ASP A 339 4.18 13.43 16.41
C ASP A 339 4.89 14.74 16.80
N GLN A 340 5.57 14.72 17.96
CA GLN A 340 6.51 15.80 18.27
C GLN A 340 7.69 15.76 17.29
N PRO A 341 8.28 16.91 16.93
CA PRO A 341 9.39 16.96 15.99
C PRO A 341 10.52 16.02 16.47
N SER A 342 10.74 14.93 15.74
CA SER A 342 11.92 14.10 15.92
C SER A 342 13.14 14.94 15.51
N MET A 343 14.06 15.18 16.44
CA MET A 343 15.31 15.92 16.18
C MET A 343 16.31 15.20 15.24
N GLU A 344 15.92 14.10 14.60
CA GLU A 344 16.81 13.30 13.75
C GLU A 344 16.23 13.10 12.35
N ALA A 345 16.49 14.07 11.48
CA ALA A 345 16.63 13.88 10.04
C ALA A 345 17.42 15.07 9.49
N ALA A 346 18.73 15.05 9.72
CA ALA A 346 19.71 15.93 9.07
C ALA A 346 20.29 15.25 7.83
#